data_AF-A0A856MKT4-F1
#
_entry.id   AF-A0A856MKT4-F1
#
_cell.length_a   1.000
_cell.length_b   1.000
_cell.length_c   1.000
_cell.angle_alpha   90.00
_cell.angle_beta   90.00
_cell.angle_gamma   90.00
#
_symmetry.space_group_name_H-M   'P 1'
#
loop_
_entity.id
_entity.type
_entity.pdbx_description
1 polymer ?
#
loop_
_entity_poly.entity_id
_entity_poly.type
_entity_poly.pdbx_seq_one_letter_code
_entity_poly.pdbx_strand_id
1 'polypeptide(L)'
;MKIKFCFKGIGAKLEKIVILLCLLLLVACQPQKKPEESTQVQVKITQVVSGQTLKVVGLGDQPSLISQVRLLGIDAPDLQQRPWGDAAKERLEAEVLEQPVILEFDVQIKDQFGRSLAYAWKNGVLLNEQLVKQGYALFVGRSPNHKYDLRLERAQQWARLMGLGIWDPQKPMRLTPAEFRRQYR
;
A
#
# COMPACT_ATOMS: atom_id res chain seq x y z
N MET A 1 -74.72 -38.42 -22.19
CA MET A 1 -74.20 -37.30 -21.38
C MET A 1 -72.70 -37.17 -21.66
N LYS A 2 -72.26 -36.18 -22.45
CA LYS A 2 -70.83 -35.90 -22.72
C LYS A 2 -70.51 -34.49 -22.26
N ILE A 3 -69.67 -34.35 -21.24
CA ILE A 3 -69.22 -33.07 -20.71
C ILE A 3 -68.04 -32.60 -21.57
N LYS A 4 -68.23 -31.53 -22.35
CA LYS A 4 -67.13 -30.79 -22.99
C LYS A 4 -66.57 -29.79 -21.99
N PHE A 5 -65.37 -30.02 -21.49
CA PHE A 5 -64.62 -28.99 -20.77
C PHE A 5 -63.94 -28.06 -21.79
N CYS A 6 -64.31 -26.79 -21.75
CA CYS A 6 -63.76 -25.71 -22.55
C CYS A 6 -62.61 -25.05 -21.78
N PHE A 7 -61.36 -25.32 -22.17
CA PHE A 7 -60.20 -24.55 -21.71
C PHE A 7 -59.93 -23.42 -22.70
N LYS A 8 -60.50 -22.25 -22.45
CA LYS A 8 -60.13 -20.99 -23.12
C LYS A 8 -59.75 -19.96 -22.05
N GLY A 9 -58.50 -19.48 -22.08
CA GLY A 9 -58.20 -18.15 -21.54
C GLY A 9 -57.00 -17.96 -20.60
N ILE A 10 -56.21 -18.99 -20.28
CA ILE A 10 -55.12 -18.84 -19.27
C ILE A 10 -53.73 -18.59 -19.91
N GLY A 11 -53.51 -19.03 -21.16
CA GLY A 11 -52.17 -19.02 -21.79
C GLY A 11 -51.55 -17.64 -21.96
N ALA A 12 -52.28 -16.66 -22.49
CA ALA A 12 -51.72 -15.35 -22.85
C ALA A 12 -51.35 -14.46 -21.64
N LYS A 13 -51.95 -14.68 -20.46
CA LYS A 13 -51.59 -13.96 -19.23
C LYS A 13 -50.36 -14.58 -18.57
N LEU A 14 -50.23 -15.90 -18.62
CA LEU A 14 -49.09 -16.62 -18.07
C LEU A 14 -47.81 -16.34 -18.89
N GLU A 15 -47.91 -16.31 -20.22
CA GLU A 15 -46.80 -15.92 -21.11
C GLU A 15 -46.29 -14.50 -20.81
N LYS A 16 -47.20 -13.53 -20.63
CA LYS A 16 -46.81 -12.15 -20.29
C LYS A 16 -46.16 -12.04 -18.91
N ILE A 17 -46.61 -12.83 -17.93
CA ILE A 17 -46.00 -12.90 -16.60
C ILE A 17 -44.60 -13.51 -16.67
N VAL A 18 -44.42 -14.60 -17.43
CA VAL A 18 -43.12 -15.24 -17.63
C VAL A 18 -42.14 -14.30 -18.34
N ILE A 19 -42.57 -13.60 -19.38
CA ILE A 19 -41.75 -12.60 -20.10
C ILE A 19 -41.37 -11.44 -19.17
N LEU A 20 -42.29 -10.95 -18.34
CA LEU A 20 -42.02 -9.88 -17.35
C LEU A 20 -41.04 -10.37 -16.26
N LEU A 21 -41.16 -11.61 -15.79
CA LEU A 21 -40.24 -12.21 -14.81
C LEU A 21 -38.83 -12.41 -15.41
N CYS A 22 -38.74 -12.85 -16.66
CA CYS A 22 -37.47 -12.99 -17.39
C CYS A 22 -36.80 -11.64 -17.63
N LEU A 23 -37.56 -10.58 -17.93
CA LEU A 23 -37.05 -9.22 -18.05
C LEU A 23 -36.54 -8.67 -16.70
N LEU A 24 -37.22 -8.98 -15.59
CA LEU A 24 -36.77 -8.61 -14.24
C LEU A 24 -35.49 -9.34 -13.82
N LEU A 25 -35.31 -10.62 -14.23
CA LEU A 25 -34.09 -11.38 -13.97
C LEU A 25 -32.88 -10.87 -14.77
N LEU A 26 -33.08 -10.29 -15.96
CA LEU A 26 -32.00 -9.74 -16.79
C LEU A 26 -31.43 -8.42 -16.24
N VAL A 27 -32.19 -7.66 -15.44
CA VAL A 27 -31.73 -6.38 -14.85
C VAL A 27 -30.89 -6.59 -13.59
N ALA A 28 -31.01 -7.73 -12.91
CA ALA A 28 -30.31 -8.01 -11.65
C ALA A 28 -28.80 -8.32 -11.82
N CYS A 29 -28.33 -8.55 -13.05
CA CYS A 29 -26.92 -8.85 -13.33
C CYS A 29 -26.14 -7.66 -13.92
N GLN A 30 -26.51 -6.41 -13.61
CA GLN A 30 -25.59 -5.31 -13.87
C GLN A 30 -24.41 -5.36 -12.89
N PRO A 31 -23.17 -5.53 -13.35
CA PRO A 31 -22.00 -5.44 -12.48
C PRO A 31 -21.97 -4.03 -11.89
N GLN A 32 -22.20 -3.93 -10.58
CA GLN A 32 -21.99 -2.68 -9.86
C GLN A 32 -20.50 -2.34 -9.93
N LYS A 33 -20.13 -1.40 -10.81
CA LYS A 33 -18.84 -0.72 -10.72
C LYS A 33 -18.82 0.03 -9.38
N LYS A 34 -18.25 -0.59 -8.34
CA LYS A 34 -17.80 0.14 -7.16
C LYS A 34 -16.88 1.26 -7.64
N PRO A 35 -16.97 2.49 -7.10
CA PRO A 35 -15.95 3.50 -7.37
C PRO A 35 -14.61 2.88 -7.00
N GLU A 36 -13.69 2.76 -7.95
CA GLU A 36 -12.30 2.46 -7.64
C GLU A 36 -11.80 3.64 -6.81
N GLU A 37 -11.74 3.48 -5.48
CA GLU A 37 -10.94 4.37 -4.64
C GLU A 37 -9.53 4.35 -5.22
N SER A 38 -9.04 5.51 -5.66
CA SER A 38 -7.69 5.61 -6.18
C SER A 38 -6.74 5.15 -5.09
N THR A 39 -6.06 4.02 -5.30
CA THR A 39 -5.04 3.51 -4.39
C THR A 39 -3.85 4.45 -4.26
N GLN A 40 -3.79 5.51 -5.07
CA GLN A 40 -2.76 6.52 -5.08
C GLN A 40 -3.31 7.89 -4.67
N VAL A 41 -2.59 8.57 -3.75
CA VAL A 41 -2.93 9.91 -3.26
C VAL A 41 -1.68 10.77 -3.27
N GLN A 42 -1.77 11.95 -3.87
CA GLN A 42 -0.69 12.93 -3.84
C GLN A 42 -0.70 13.68 -2.51
N VAL A 43 0.44 13.76 -1.85
CA VAL A 43 0.60 14.41 -0.55
C VAL A 43 1.78 15.36 -0.52
N LYS A 44 1.74 16.30 0.43
CA LYS A 44 2.89 17.14 0.76
C LYS A 44 3.57 16.61 2.02
N ILE A 45 4.87 16.36 1.93
CA ILE A 45 5.68 15.96 3.10
C ILE A 45 5.91 17.19 3.98
N THR A 46 5.59 17.08 5.27
CA THR A 46 5.86 18.14 6.26
C THR A 46 7.10 17.84 7.09
N GLN A 47 7.39 16.56 7.35
CA GLN A 47 8.56 16.14 8.12
C GLN A 47 8.95 14.69 7.78
N VAL A 48 10.25 14.41 7.72
CA VAL A 48 10.75 13.03 7.79
C VAL A 48 11.08 12.71 9.25
N VAL A 49 10.41 11.72 9.82
CA VAL A 49 10.57 11.35 11.24
C VAL A 49 11.72 10.36 11.41
N SER A 50 11.86 9.42 10.49
CA SER A 50 12.94 8.42 10.43
C SER A 50 13.09 7.91 9.00
N GLY A 51 14.07 7.05 8.72
CA GLY A 51 14.29 6.45 7.38
C GLY A 51 13.15 5.59 6.82
N GLN A 52 12.00 5.51 7.50
CA GLN A 52 10.80 4.82 7.02
C GLN A 52 9.48 5.48 7.45
N THR A 53 9.52 6.66 8.08
CA THR A 53 8.32 7.32 8.62
C THR A 53 8.27 8.77 8.21
N LEU A 54 7.15 9.17 7.60
CA LEU A 54 6.89 10.53 7.12
C LEU A 54 5.70 11.13 7.88
N LYS A 55 5.69 12.45 8.03
CA LYS A 55 4.48 13.23 8.32
C LYS A 55 4.06 13.96 7.05
N VAL A 56 2.78 13.94 6.76
CA VAL A 56 2.21 14.45 5.52
C VAL A 56 0.92 15.23 5.78
N VAL A 57 0.56 16.08 4.83
CA VAL A 57 -0.76 16.72 4.72
C VAL A 57 -1.36 16.41 3.34
N GLY A 58 -2.68 16.57 3.20
CA GLY A 58 -3.40 16.20 1.99
C GLY A 58 -3.86 14.74 1.94
N LEU A 59 -3.98 14.08 3.09
CA LEU A 59 -4.50 12.71 3.18
C LEU A 59 -5.95 12.71 3.68
N GLY A 60 -6.85 12.06 2.94
CA GLY A 60 -8.28 11.96 3.26
C GLY A 60 -9.03 13.29 3.11
N ASP A 61 -10.19 13.40 3.75
CA ASP A 61 -11.11 14.54 3.59
C ASP A 61 -10.71 15.81 4.37
N GLN A 62 -9.59 15.76 5.11
CA GLN A 62 -9.08 16.90 5.89
C GLN A 62 -7.68 17.30 5.39
N PRO A 63 -7.59 18.17 4.36
CA PRO A 63 -6.32 18.48 3.70
C PRO A 63 -5.24 19.05 4.62
N SER A 64 -5.63 19.72 5.71
CA SER A 64 -4.73 20.36 6.67
C SER A 64 -4.29 19.45 7.83
N LEU A 65 -4.87 18.26 7.99
CA LEU A 65 -4.54 17.34 9.08
C LEU A 65 -3.17 16.69 8.82
N ILE A 66 -2.26 16.81 9.78
CA ILE A 66 -0.97 16.11 9.74
C ILE A 66 -1.19 14.63 10.07
N SER A 67 -0.90 13.76 9.11
CA SER A 67 -0.97 12.31 9.24
C SER A 67 0.43 11.70 9.24
N GLN A 68 0.64 10.63 10.02
CA GLN A 68 1.86 9.82 9.94
C GLN A 68 1.70 8.69 8.93
N VAL A 69 2.73 8.49 8.12
CA VAL A 69 2.82 7.44 7.12
C VAL A 69 4.06 6.60 7.39
N ARG A 70 3.88 5.28 7.52
CA ARG A 70 4.96 4.31 7.59
C ARG A 70 5.12 3.64 6.23
N LEU A 71 6.34 3.65 5.71
CA LEU A 71 6.67 3.04 4.44
C LEU A 71 6.54 1.51 4.50
N LEU A 72 5.82 0.93 3.53
CA LEU A 72 5.59 -0.50 3.40
C LEU A 72 6.83 -1.27 2.90
N GLY A 73 6.93 -2.54 3.26
CA GLY A 73 7.95 -3.45 2.75
C GLY A 73 9.39 -3.17 3.23
N ILE A 74 9.61 -2.18 4.09
CA ILE A 74 10.95 -1.84 4.58
C ILE A 74 11.01 -1.82 6.11
N ASP A 75 12.21 -2.05 6.63
CA ASP A 75 12.58 -1.76 8.01
C ASP A 75 13.89 -0.97 8.07
N ALA A 76 13.78 0.33 8.33
CA ALA A 76 14.94 1.21 8.50
C ALA A 76 15.50 1.14 9.93
N PRO A 77 16.82 1.31 10.12
CA PRO A 77 17.45 1.39 11.45
C PRO A 77 16.80 2.46 12.33
N ASP A 78 16.78 2.22 13.65
CA ASP A 78 16.32 3.23 14.61
C ASP A 78 17.29 4.42 14.65
N LEU A 79 16.82 5.64 14.94
CA LEU A 79 17.70 6.83 15.03
C LEU A 79 18.81 6.66 16.08
N GLN A 80 18.56 5.87 17.13
CA GLN A 80 19.57 5.55 18.14
C GLN A 80 20.61 4.53 17.64
N GLN A 81 20.30 3.81 16.55
CA GLN A 81 21.18 2.81 15.94
C GLN A 81 22.17 3.49 15.00
N ARG A 82 23.16 4.17 15.59
CA ARG A 82 24.14 4.98 14.85
C ARG A 82 25.23 4.13 14.17
N PRO A 83 25.73 4.58 13.00
CA PRO A 83 25.30 5.78 12.26
C PRO A 83 24.10 5.54 11.33
N TRP A 84 23.62 4.30 11.21
CA TRP A 84 22.71 3.89 10.14
C TRP A 84 21.32 4.53 10.22
N GLY A 85 20.80 4.81 11.42
CA GLY A 85 19.50 5.47 11.61
C GLY A 85 19.47 6.90 11.05
N ASP A 86 20.48 7.69 11.38
CA ASP A 86 20.63 9.06 10.90
C ASP A 86 20.83 9.07 9.37
N ALA A 87 21.71 8.20 8.86
CA ALA A 87 21.96 8.07 7.42
C ALA A 87 20.69 7.70 6.62
N ALA A 88 19.85 6.81 7.16
CA ALA A 88 18.58 6.42 6.51
C ALA A 88 17.56 7.57 6.52
N LYS A 89 17.50 8.36 7.60
CA LYS A 89 16.64 9.54 7.68
C LYS A 89 17.08 10.60 6.68
N GLU A 90 18.37 10.93 6.65
CA GLU A 90 18.94 11.91 5.72
C GLU A 90 18.72 11.51 4.26
N ARG A 91 18.87 10.22 3.93
CA ARG A 91 18.58 9.76 2.57
C ARG A 91 17.11 9.97 2.21
N LEU A 92 16.18 9.57 3.09
CA LEU A 92 14.76 9.75 2.81
C LEU A 92 14.38 11.23 2.72
N GLU A 93 15.00 12.10 3.53
CA GLU A 93 14.86 13.56 3.41
C GLU A 93 15.25 14.02 2.01
N ALA A 94 16.43 13.66 1.53
CA ALA A 94 16.90 14.02 0.20
C ALA A 94 15.97 13.53 -0.92
N GLU A 95 15.40 12.33 -0.79
CA GLU A 95 14.47 11.78 -1.79
C GLU A 95 13.16 12.57 -1.87
N VAL A 96 12.67 13.17 -0.78
CA VAL A 96 11.33 13.80 -0.73
C VAL A 96 11.33 15.33 -0.87
N LEU A 97 12.49 15.95 -1.12
CA LEU A 97 12.61 17.41 -1.27
C LEU A 97 11.84 17.98 -2.48
N GLU A 98 11.40 19.23 -2.36
CA GLU A 98 10.93 20.13 -3.43
C GLU A 98 9.70 19.72 -4.27
N GLN A 99 9.23 18.47 -4.17
CA GLN A 99 8.11 17.99 -4.99
C GLN A 99 7.13 17.13 -4.18
N PRO A 100 5.85 17.10 -4.57
CA PRO A 100 4.86 16.24 -3.95
C PRO A 100 5.20 14.77 -4.14
N VAL A 101 4.85 13.96 -3.15
CA VAL A 101 5.03 12.51 -3.14
C VAL A 101 3.68 11.86 -3.39
N ILE A 102 3.65 10.80 -4.19
CA ILE A 102 2.45 9.98 -4.36
C ILE A 102 2.55 8.81 -3.38
N LEU A 103 1.57 8.67 -2.50
CA LEU A 103 1.41 7.51 -1.64
C LEU A 103 0.54 6.48 -2.36
N GLU A 104 1.04 5.26 -2.47
CA GLU A 104 0.28 4.13 -2.97
C GLU A 104 -0.03 3.14 -1.85
N PHE A 105 -1.32 2.90 -1.63
CA PHE A 105 -1.85 1.99 -0.64
C PHE A 105 -1.92 0.55 -1.17
N ASP A 106 -1.93 -0.39 -0.23
CA ASP A 106 -2.14 -1.82 -0.47
C ASP A 106 -3.32 -2.31 0.39
N VAL A 107 -3.56 -3.63 0.44
CA VAL A 107 -4.71 -4.26 1.12
C VAL A 107 -4.98 -3.69 2.52
N GLN A 108 -3.96 -3.55 3.35
CA GLN A 108 -4.06 -2.93 4.66
C GLN A 108 -3.47 -1.52 4.63
N ILE A 109 -4.33 -0.52 4.82
CA ILE A 109 -3.97 0.91 4.71
C ILE A 109 -3.54 1.56 6.02
N LYS A 110 -3.79 0.92 7.18
CA LYS A 110 -3.43 1.42 8.50
C LYS A 110 -2.89 0.32 9.38
N ASP A 111 -1.93 0.67 10.25
CA ASP A 111 -1.48 -0.23 11.31
C ASP A 111 -2.27 -0.05 12.61
N GLN A 112 -1.98 -0.89 13.60
CA GLN A 112 -2.60 -0.87 14.93
C GLN A 112 -2.39 0.44 15.71
N PHE A 113 -1.41 1.27 15.32
CA PHE A 113 -1.13 2.56 15.94
C PHE A 113 -1.81 3.72 15.19
N GLY A 114 -2.61 3.41 14.17
CA GLY A 114 -3.35 4.39 13.37
C GLY A 114 -2.51 5.09 12.30
N ARG A 115 -1.23 4.69 12.11
CA ARG A 115 -0.39 5.23 11.04
C ARG A 115 -0.85 4.67 9.71
N SER A 116 -0.86 5.52 8.68
CA SER A 116 -1.13 5.08 7.33
C SER A 116 0.05 4.25 6.80
N LEU A 117 -0.25 3.20 6.04
CA LEU A 117 0.72 2.29 5.44
C LEU A 117 0.71 2.48 3.93
N ALA A 118 1.84 2.89 3.36
CA ALA A 118 1.91 3.14 1.93
C ALA A 118 3.32 2.90 1.36
N TYR A 119 3.37 2.64 0.06
CA TYR A 119 4.55 2.83 -0.77
C TYR A 119 4.63 4.30 -1.20
N ALA A 120 5.84 4.86 -1.28
CA ALA A 120 6.04 6.25 -1.69
C ALA A 120 6.69 6.31 -3.07
N TRP A 121 6.11 7.14 -3.93
CA TRP A 121 6.54 7.37 -5.29
C TRP A 121 6.86 8.83 -5.53
N LYS A 122 7.95 9.07 -6.27
CA LYS A 122 8.31 10.40 -6.74
C LYS A 122 8.90 10.28 -8.14
N ASN A 123 8.39 11.05 -9.11
CA ASN A 123 8.85 11.04 -10.49
C ASN A 123 8.94 9.62 -11.11
N GLY A 124 7.96 8.76 -10.83
CA GLY A 124 7.94 7.37 -11.30
C GLY A 124 8.92 6.42 -10.59
N VAL A 125 9.62 6.90 -9.57
CA VAL A 125 10.57 6.09 -8.78
C VAL A 125 9.94 5.67 -7.46
N LEU A 126 10.05 4.38 -7.14
CA LEU A 126 9.61 3.79 -5.88
C LEU A 126 10.68 4.05 -4.81
N LEU A 127 10.41 4.98 -3.89
CA LEU A 127 11.38 5.40 -2.88
C LEU A 127 11.75 4.25 -1.93
N ASN A 128 10.78 3.38 -1.60
CA ASN A 128 11.00 2.18 -0.79
C ASN A 128 12.09 1.29 -1.40
N GLU A 129 12.06 1.10 -2.72
CA GLU A 129 13.07 0.33 -3.44
C GLU A 129 14.42 1.04 -3.43
N GLN A 130 14.46 2.35 -3.67
CA GLN A 130 15.71 3.10 -3.64
C GLN A 130 16.43 3.02 -2.30
N LEU A 131 15.69 3.16 -1.19
CA LEU A 131 16.26 3.05 0.16
C LEU A 131 16.88 1.67 0.40
N VAL A 132 16.18 0.61 -0.01
CA VAL A 132 16.69 -0.76 0.12
C VAL A 132 17.88 -1.00 -0.81
N LYS A 133 17.79 -0.58 -2.07
CA LYS A 133 18.84 -0.77 -3.09
C LYS A 133 20.14 -0.07 -2.74
N GLN A 134 20.06 1.05 -2.04
CA GLN A 134 21.22 1.81 -1.57
C GLN A 134 21.69 1.40 -0.16
N GLY A 135 21.02 0.42 0.46
CA GLY A 135 21.43 -0.12 1.76
C GLY A 135 21.07 0.74 2.97
N TYR A 136 20.04 1.59 2.89
CA TYR A 136 19.55 2.39 4.02
C TYR A 136 18.45 1.70 4.84
N ALA A 137 17.84 0.65 4.31
CA ALA A 137 16.82 -0.12 4.99
C ALA A 137 16.89 -1.60 4.59
N LEU A 138 16.38 -2.48 5.45
CA LEU A 138 16.12 -3.88 5.12
C LEU A 138 14.77 -4.01 4.40
N PHE A 139 14.67 -4.98 3.49
CA PHE A 139 13.37 -5.45 3.01
C PHE A 139 12.72 -6.33 4.09
N VAL A 140 11.44 -6.08 4.40
CA VAL A 140 10.61 -6.90 5.28
C VAL A 140 9.19 -6.97 4.72
N GLY A 141 8.82 -8.12 4.14
CA GLY A 141 7.44 -8.41 3.74
C GLY A 141 6.52 -8.54 4.96
N ARG A 142 5.31 -7.97 4.88
CA ARG A 142 4.34 -7.97 5.99
C ARG A 142 2.92 -8.18 5.46
N SER A 143 2.36 -9.35 5.75
CA SER A 143 0.98 -9.67 5.38
C SER A 143 -0.02 -8.66 5.97
N PRO A 144 -1.06 -8.26 5.21
CA PRO A 144 -1.43 -8.74 3.87
C PRO A 144 -0.78 -7.96 2.70
N ASN A 145 0.17 -7.06 2.97
CA ASN A 145 0.73 -6.16 1.96
C ASN A 145 1.99 -6.74 1.32
N HIS A 146 1.89 -7.08 0.03
CA HIS A 146 2.93 -7.81 -0.70
C HIS A 146 3.19 -7.25 -2.11
N LYS A 147 2.56 -6.12 -2.49
CA LYS A 147 2.55 -5.60 -3.86
C LYS A 147 3.95 -5.50 -4.52
N TYR A 148 4.98 -5.16 -3.76
CA TYR A 148 6.35 -4.97 -4.28
C TYR A 148 7.41 -5.87 -3.66
N ASP A 149 7.05 -6.96 -2.98
CA ASP A 149 8.00 -7.80 -2.23
C ASP A 149 9.16 -8.32 -3.11
N LEU A 150 8.85 -8.92 -4.27
CA LEU A 150 9.87 -9.41 -5.20
C LEU A 150 10.78 -8.30 -5.76
N ARG A 151 10.30 -7.06 -5.83
CA ARG A 151 11.09 -5.91 -6.29
C ARG A 151 12.05 -5.45 -5.20
N LEU A 152 11.55 -5.35 -3.97
CA LEU A 152 12.34 -4.95 -2.80
C LEU A 152 13.36 -6.03 -2.39
N GLU A 153 13.02 -7.31 -2.51
CA GLU A 153 13.95 -8.41 -2.26
C GLU A 153 15.15 -8.35 -3.22
N ARG A 154 14.91 -8.17 -4.52
CA ARG A 154 15.97 -8.01 -5.52
C ARG A 154 16.84 -6.78 -5.25
N ALA A 155 16.22 -5.66 -4.84
CA ALA A 155 16.96 -4.47 -4.43
C ALA A 155 17.88 -4.75 -3.22
N GLN A 156 17.42 -5.54 -2.25
CA GLN A 156 18.24 -5.91 -1.10
C GLN A 156 19.40 -6.82 -1.49
N GLN A 157 19.15 -7.81 -2.36
CA GLN A 157 20.20 -8.68 -2.89
C GLN A 157 21.28 -7.86 -3.60
N TRP A 158 20.88 -6.87 -4.42
CA TRP A 158 21.81 -5.93 -5.04
C TRP A 158 22.65 -5.17 -4.01
N ALA A 159 22.01 -4.57 -3.00
CA ALA A 159 22.72 -3.81 -1.96
C ALA A 159 23.74 -4.67 -1.19
N ARG A 160 23.40 -5.93 -0.93
CA ARG A 160 24.30 -6.91 -0.30
C ARG A 160 25.51 -7.23 -1.17
N LEU A 161 25.29 -7.56 -2.45
CA LEU A 161 26.37 -7.89 -3.39
C LEU A 161 27.32 -6.71 -3.60
N MET A 162 26.79 -5.50 -3.61
CA MET A 162 27.57 -4.27 -3.79
C MET A 162 28.16 -3.72 -2.49
N GLY A 163 27.87 -4.34 -1.33
CA GLY A 163 28.36 -3.88 -0.03
C GLY A 163 27.93 -2.46 0.33
N LEU A 164 26.68 -2.10 0.06
CA LEU A 164 26.18 -0.72 0.23
C LEU A 164 25.55 -0.50 1.62
N GLY A 165 25.80 0.67 2.20
CA GLY A 165 25.14 1.15 3.41
C GLY A 165 25.31 0.19 4.59
N ILE A 166 24.20 -0.36 5.10
CA ILE A 166 24.20 -1.36 6.19
C ILE A 166 24.98 -2.64 5.84
N TRP A 167 25.27 -2.90 4.55
CA TRP A 167 26.01 -4.04 4.06
C TRP A 167 27.50 -3.75 3.79
N ASP A 168 28.00 -2.56 4.13
CA ASP A 168 29.42 -2.20 3.96
C ASP A 168 30.33 -3.23 4.66
N PRO A 169 31.23 -3.93 3.95
CA PRO A 169 32.09 -4.95 4.56
C PRO A 169 33.06 -4.37 5.60
N GLN A 170 33.40 -3.08 5.53
CA GLN A 170 34.27 -2.42 6.50
C GLN A 170 33.50 -2.02 7.75
N LYS A 171 32.24 -1.60 7.61
CA LYS A 171 31.39 -1.09 8.70
C LYS A 171 29.94 -1.59 8.61
N PRO A 172 29.71 -2.91 8.68
CA PRO A 172 28.39 -3.46 8.50
C PRO A 172 27.52 -3.20 9.73
N MET A 173 26.23 -3.05 9.51
CA MET A 173 25.26 -3.02 10.60
C MET A 173 25.16 -4.40 11.25
N ARG A 174 25.51 -4.49 12.54
CA ARG A 174 25.64 -5.77 13.26
C ARG A 174 24.33 -6.34 13.78
N LEU A 175 23.37 -5.48 14.12
CA LEU A 175 22.03 -5.85 14.56
C LEU A 175 21.04 -5.40 13.51
N THR A 176 20.07 -6.24 13.16
CA THR A 176 18.93 -5.77 12.37
C THR A 176 18.13 -4.71 13.14
N PRO A 177 17.36 -3.85 12.47
CA PRO A 177 16.53 -2.86 13.17
C PRO A 177 15.52 -3.49 14.12
N ALA A 178 15.01 -4.69 13.81
CA ALA A 178 14.13 -5.44 14.70
C ALA A 178 14.85 -5.94 15.96
N GLU A 179 16.06 -6.50 15.81
CA GLU A 179 16.87 -6.95 16.96
C GLU A 179 17.29 -5.79 17.85
N PHE A 180 17.73 -4.67 17.26
CA PHE A 180 18.12 -3.47 17.99
C PHE A 180 16.94 -2.95 18.84
N ARG A 181 15.74 -2.83 18.26
CA ARG A 181 14.55 -2.40 19.01
C ARG A 181 14.21 -3.36 20.14
N ARG A 182 14.31 -4.67 19.94
CA ARG A 182 14.02 -5.66 21.01
C ARG A 182 15.00 -5.54 22.18
N GLN A 183 16.26 -5.17 21.92
CA GLN A 183 17.29 -5.12 22.94
C GLN A 183 17.36 -3.78 23.68
N TYR A 184 17.05 -2.68 23.00
CA TYR A 184 17.31 -1.32 23.50
C TYR A 184 16.06 -0.45 23.66
N ARG A 185 14.86 -0.97 23.41
CA ARG A 185 13.59 -0.26 23.54
C ARG A 185 12.58 -1.07 24.33
#